data_AF-A0A5K1UVB1-F1
#
_entry.id   AF-A0A5K1UVB1-F1
#
_cell.length_a   1.000
_cell.length_b   1.000
_cell.length_c   1.000
_cell.angle_alpha   90.00
_cell.angle_beta   90.00
_cell.angle_gamma   90.00
#
_symmetry.space_group_name_H-M   'P 1'
#
loop_
_entity.id
_entity.type
_entity.pdbx_description
1 polymer ?
#
loop_
_entity_poly.entity_id
_entity_poly.type
_entity_poly.pdbx_seq_one_letter_code
_entity_poly.pdbx_strand_id
1 'polypeptide(L)'
;MIIISIQGLCLGYSTEEEENIGWDGKEYKTKEEVIKAIKRQEKKIKEKEKIKEKEMKRINDENNKFETTSKQKRKNRNERRKLIRKLKESKIKLLNYQELLKNFN
;
A
#
# COMPACT_ATOMS: atom_id res chain seq x y z
N MET A 1 -34.68 -49.98 -18.03
CA MET A 1 -34.78 -48.51 -17.99
C MET A 1 -35.04 -48.10 -16.56
N ILE A 2 -34.03 -47.53 -15.90
CA ILE A 2 -34.20 -46.93 -14.57
C ILE A 2 -34.15 -45.42 -14.80
N ILE A 3 -35.29 -44.75 -14.63
CA ILE A 3 -35.36 -43.30 -14.59
C ILE A 3 -35.02 -42.91 -13.15
N ILE A 4 -33.77 -42.49 -12.91
CA ILE A 4 -33.38 -41.87 -11.65
C ILE A 4 -33.66 -40.38 -11.81
N SER A 5 -34.79 -39.93 -11.27
CA SER A 5 -35.09 -38.52 -11.09
C SER A 5 -34.23 -37.97 -9.94
N ILE A 6 -33.10 -37.36 -10.25
CA ILE A 6 -32.37 -36.55 -9.27
C ILE A 6 -33.03 -35.18 -9.26
N GLN A 7 -34.10 -35.08 -8.47
CA GLN A 7 -34.58 -33.80 -7.96
C GLN A 7 -33.54 -33.24 -6.99
N GLY A 8 -33.16 -31.98 -7.20
CA GLY A 8 -32.73 -31.09 -6.13
C GLY A 8 -31.36 -31.35 -5.53
N LEU A 9 -30.30 -30.93 -6.22
CA LEU A 9 -29.16 -30.34 -5.51
C LEU A 9 -29.34 -28.82 -5.57
N CYS A 10 -30.08 -28.29 -4.60
CA CYS A 10 -30.05 -26.86 -4.31
C CYS A 10 -28.61 -26.51 -3.92
N LEU A 11 -28.07 -25.59 -4.70
CA LEU A 11 -26.84 -24.84 -4.48
C LEU A 11 -26.65 -24.50 -3.00
N GLY A 12 -25.75 -25.20 -2.33
CA GLY A 12 -25.03 -24.60 -1.22
C GLY A 12 -24.08 -23.59 -1.85
N TYR A 13 -24.56 -22.37 -2.11
CA TYR A 13 -23.66 -21.24 -2.27
C TYR A 13 -22.85 -21.20 -0.99
N SER A 14 -21.58 -21.63 -1.04
CA SER A 14 -20.64 -21.16 -0.05
C SER A 14 -20.70 -19.66 -0.15
N THR A 15 -21.23 -19.00 0.88
CA THR A 15 -20.88 -17.63 1.20
C THR A 15 -19.36 -17.64 1.32
N GLU A 16 -18.66 -17.43 0.21
CA GLU A 16 -17.27 -17.02 0.24
C GLU A 16 -17.31 -15.72 1.05
N GLU A 17 -17.03 -15.82 2.34
CA GLU A 17 -16.72 -14.64 3.14
C GLU A 17 -15.58 -13.96 2.39
N GLU A 18 -15.85 -12.80 1.78
CA GLU A 18 -14.80 -12.02 1.14
C GLU A 18 -13.73 -11.76 2.19
N GLU A 19 -12.61 -12.47 2.09
CA GLU A 19 -11.54 -12.38 3.06
C GLU A 19 -11.04 -10.92 3.07
N ASN A 20 -11.27 -10.20 4.16
CA ASN A 20 -10.86 -8.80 4.31
C ASN A 20 -9.36 -8.70 4.63
N ILE A 21 -8.53 -9.15 3.68
CA ILE A 21 -7.08 -9.22 3.80
C ILE A 21 -6.45 -7.89 3.40
N GLY A 22 -5.75 -7.27 4.34
CA GLY A 22 -4.99 -6.06 4.07
C GLY A 22 -3.63 -6.32 3.43
N TRP A 23 -3.01 -5.23 2.95
CA TRP A 23 -1.69 -5.27 2.33
C TRP A 23 -0.61 -5.93 3.22
N ASP A 24 -0.78 -5.90 4.54
CA ASP A 24 0.12 -6.56 5.48
C ASP A 24 -0.10 -8.08 5.62
N GLY A 25 -0.99 -8.65 4.80
CA GLY A 25 -1.36 -10.08 4.84
C GLY A 25 -2.20 -10.44 6.05
N LYS A 26 -2.72 -9.45 6.78
CA LYS A 26 -3.59 -9.67 7.93
C LYS A 26 -5.03 -9.65 7.50
N GLU A 27 -5.79 -10.61 8.00
CA GLU A 27 -7.24 -10.60 7.95
C GLU A 27 -7.78 -9.63 9.02
N TYR A 28 -8.61 -8.69 8.60
CA TYR A 28 -9.27 -7.73 9.48
C TYR A 28 -10.70 -8.20 9.74
N LYS A 29 -11.12 -8.25 11.00
CA LYS A 29 -12.46 -8.72 11.39
C LYS A 29 -13.41 -7.58 11.69
N THR A 30 -12.87 -6.42 12.05
CA THR A 30 -13.66 -5.26 12.46
C THR A 30 -13.21 -3.98 11.77
N LYS A 31 -14.17 -3.07 11.58
CA LYS A 31 -13.95 -1.74 11.00
C LYS A 31 -12.92 -0.94 11.81
N GLU A 32 -12.95 -1.04 13.14
CA GLU A 32 -12.04 -0.36 14.06
C GLU A 32 -10.58 -0.78 13.87
N GLU A 33 -10.32 -2.05 13.54
CA GLU A 33 -8.96 -2.55 13.27
C GLU A 33 -8.41 -1.94 11.98
N VAL A 34 -9.23 -1.86 10.94
CA VAL A 34 -8.86 -1.21 9.67
C VAL A 34 -8.58 0.28 9.90
N ILE A 35 -9.42 0.98 10.67
CA ILE A 35 -9.19 2.40 11.02
C ILE A 35 -7.86 2.59 11.77
N LYS A 36 -7.52 1.68 12.70
CA LYS A 36 -6.21 1.71 13.38
C LYS A 36 -5.06 1.50 12.39
N ALA A 37 -5.19 0.61 11.41
CA ALA A 37 -4.18 0.38 10.37
C ALA A 37 -4.01 1.62 9.47
N ILE A 38 -5.10 2.26 9.06
CA ILE A 38 -5.11 3.52 8.30
C ILE A 38 -4.34 4.59 9.06
N LYS A 39 -4.69 4.88 10.33
CA LYS A 39 -4.01 5.91 11.15
C LYS A 39 -2.51 5.64 11.31
N ARG A 40 -2.12 4.37 11.51
CA ARG A 40 -0.71 3.97 11.58
C ARG A 40 0.01 4.23 10.25
N GLN A 41 -0.65 3.94 9.13
CA GLN A 41 -0.07 4.13 7.81
C GLN A 41 0.04 5.61 7.43
N GLU A 42 -0.93 6.44 7.79
CA GLU A 42 -0.86 7.90 7.64
C GLU A 42 0.32 8.51 8.39
N LYS A 43 0.55 8.09 9.65
CA LYS A 43 1.71 8.54 10.43
C LYS A 43 3.03 8.19 9.72
N LYS A 44 3.15 6.96 9.22
CA LYS A 44 4.32 6.52 8.45
C LYS A 44 4.51 7.32 7.16
N ILE A 45 3.43 7.69 6.47
CA ILE A 45 3.49 8.54 5.28
C ILE A 45 4.03 9.93 5.65
N LYS A 46 3.50 10.56 6.70
CA LYS A 46 3.97 11.88 7.16
C LYS A 46 5.46 11.86 7.52
N GLU A 47 5.93 10.83 8.21
CA GLU A 47 7.35 10.65 8.53
C GLU A 47 8.20 10.51 7.25
N LYS A 48 7.75 9.70 6.29
CA LYS A 48 8.44 9.52 4.99
C LYS A 48 8.44 10.79 4.15
N GLU A 49 7.39 11.60 4.20
CA GLU A 49 7.33 12.90 3.51
C GLU A 49 8.38 13.85 4.07
N LYS A 50 8.48 13.97 5.40
CA LYS A 50 9.53 14.77 6.07
C LYS A 50 10.94 14.31 5.69
N ILE A 51 11.19 13.00 5.71
CA ILE A 51 12.50 12.44 5.33
C ILE A 51 12.78 12.74 3.86
N LYS A 52 11.82 12.50 2.97
CA LYS A 52 11.95 12.79 1.54
C LYS A 52 12.27 14.27 1.31
N GLU A 53 11.59 15.18 1.98
CA GLU A 53 11.83 16.62 1.84
C GLU A 53 13.26 17.00 2.24
N LYS A 54 13.71 16.56 3.41
CA LYS A 54 15.09 16.78 3.89
C LYS A 54 16.12 16.22 2.93
N GLU A 55 15.96 14.98 2.49
CA GLU A 55 16.89 14.33 1.56
C GLU A 55 16.87 14.95 0.17
N MET A 56 15.71 15.36 -0.33
CA MET A 56 15.61 16.06 -1.61
C MET A 56 16.33 17.39 -1.58
N LYS A 57 16.25 18.12 -0.46
CA LYS A 57 17.03 19.35 -0.25
C LYS A 57 18.52 19.06 -0.26
N ARG A 58 19.00 18.09 0.54
CA ARG A 58 20.41 17.66 0.55
C ARG A 58 20.92 17.30 -0.85
N ILE A 59 20.16 16.50 -1.60
CA ILE A 59 20.54 16.08 -2.95
C ILE A 59 20.60 17.26 -3.93
N ASN A 60 19.70 18.23 -3.82
CA ASN A 60 19.73 19.43 -4.64
C ASN A 60 20.95 20.30 -4.30
N ASP A 61 21.22 20.50 -3.01
CA ASP A 61 22.38 21.26 -2.54
C ASP A 61 23.69 20.61 -3.03
N GLU A 62 23.79 19.28 -2.96
CA GLU A 62 24.92 18.54 -3.53
C GLU A 62 25.06 18.76 -5.02
N ASN A 63 23.99 18.61 -5.81
CA ASN A 63 24.06 18.77 -7.26
C ASN A 63 24.46 20.18 -7.72
N ASN A 64 24.19 21.20 -6.90
CA ASN A 64 24.53 22.59 -7.15
C ASN A 64 26.00 22.92 -6.83
N LYS A 65 26.74 22.04 -6.15
CA LYS A 65 28.18 22.23 -5.92
C LYS A 65 28.94 22.10 -7.24
N PHE A 66 29.86 23.04 -7.49
CA PHE A 66 30.66 23.12 -8.70
C PHE A 66 31.43 21.82 -9.01
N GLU A 67 31.94 21.16 -7.97
CA GLU A 67 32.75 19.93 -8.06
C GLU A 67 31.95 18.64 -8.34
N THR A 68 30.62 18.74 -8.48
CA THR A 68 29.78 17.56 -8.58
C THR A 68 29.89 16.90 -9.95
N THR A 69 30.56 15.75 -9.99
CA THR A 69 30.73 14.97 -11.21
C THR A 69 29.41 14.45 -11.80
N SER A 70 29.42 14.17 -13.10
CA SER A 70 28.28 13.54 -13.80
C SER A 70 27.85 12.20 -13.16
N LYS A 71 28.82 11.40 -12.68
CA LYS A 71 28.55 10.14 -11.98
C LYS A 71 27.81 10.36 -10.66
N GLN A 72 28.20 11.38 -9.89
CA GLN A 72 27.52 11.75 -8.65
C GLN A 72 26.09 12.25 -8.92
N LYS A 73 25.89 13.10 -9.94
CA LYS A 73 24.56 13.54 -10.36
C LYS A 73 23.64 12.37 -10.77
N ARG A 74 24.18 11.35 -11.44
CA ARG A 74 23.44 10.10 -11.77
C ARG A 74 23.02 9.34 -10.51
N LYS A 75 23.93 9.16 -9.55
CA LYS A 75 23.63 8.51 -8.25
C LYS A 75 22.51 9.25 -7.51
N ASN A 76 22.63 10.58 -7.43
CA ASN A 76 21.66 11.47 -6.82
C ASN A 76 20.26 11.36 -7.47
N ARG A 77 20.17 11.27 -8.80
CA ARG A 77 18.87 11.02 -9.48
C ARG A 77 18.25 9.68 -9.07
N ASN A 78 19.04 8.62 -8.93
CA ASN A 78 18.55 7.31 -8.50
C ASN A 78 18.08 7.33 -7.04
N GLU A 79 18.78 8.04 -6.16
CA GLU A 79 18.35 8.26 -4.77
C GLU A 79 17.01 8.99 -4.71
N ARG A 80 16.83 10.07 -5.48
CA ARG A 80 15.53 10.79 -5.59
C ARG A 80 14.41 9.86 -6.02
N ARG A 81 14.63 9.05 -7.07
CA ARG A 81 13.64 8.07 -7.55
C ARG A 81 13.29 7.05 -6.48
N LYS A 82 14.27 6.54 -5.73
CA LYS A 82 14.07 5.58 -4.63
C LYS A 82 13.21 6.17 -3.52
N LEU A 83 13.47 7.43 -3.13
CA LEU A 83 12.66 8.14 -2.12
C LEU A 83 11.21 8.32 -2.57
N ILE A 84 11.01 8.75 -3.83
CA ILE A 84 9.67 8.90 -4.42
C ILE A 84 8.93 7.56 -4.45
N ARG A 85 9.60 6.48 -4.88
CA ARG A 85 9.01 5.15 -4.96
C ARG A 85 8.55 4.64 -3.59
N LYS A 86 9.40 4.75 -2.55
CA LYS A 86 9.06 4.35 -1.18
C LYS A 86 7.83 5.09 -0.63
N LEU A 87 7.70 6.37 -0.97
CA LEU A 87 6.53 7.16 -0.57
C LEU A 87 5.28 6.71 -1.34
N LYS A 88 5.37 6.51 -2.65
CA LYS A 88 4.26 5.99 -3.48
C LYS A 88 3.76 4.63 -2.99
N GLU A 89 4.66 3.70 -2.73
CA GLU A 89 4.32 2.39 -2.15
C GLU A 89 3.58 2.54 -0.83
N SER A 90 3.95 3.52 0.00
CA SER A 90 3.25 3.75 1.28
C SER A 90 1.85 4.33 1.06
N LYS A 91 1.66 5.19 0.05
CA LYS A 91 0.34 5.72 -0.31
C LYS A 91 -0.57 4.64 -0.89
N ILE A 92 -0.04 3.73 -1.70
CA ILE A 92 -0.79 2.56 -2.21
C ILE A 92 -1.29 1.69 -1.05
N LYS A 93 -0.45 1.43 -0.04
CA LYS A 93 -0.88 0.70 1.16
C LYS A 93 -2.03 1.39 1.90
N LEU A 94 -1.99 2.72 1.99
CA LEU A 94 -3.08 3.49 2.61
C LEU A 94 -4.37 3.33 1.83
N LEU A 95 -4.31 3.43 0.49
CA LEU A 95 -5.47 3.24 -0.37
C LEU A 95 -6.08 1.85 -0.21
N ASN A 96 -5.26 0.80 -0.15
CA ASN A 96 -5.74 -0.56 0.11
C ASN A 96 -6.50 -0.67 1.44
N TYR A 97 -5.98 -0.11 2.54
CA TYR A 97 -6.71 -0.12 3.81
C TYR A 97 -8.00 0.73 3.75
N GLN A 98 -8.02 1.82 2.98
CA GLN A 98 -9.22 2.63 2.78
C GLN A 98 -10.28 1.93 1.93
N GLU A 99 -9.86 1.10 0.96
CA GLU A 99 -10.73 0.24 0.18
C GLU A 99 -11.32 -0.87 1.05
N LEU A 100 -10.51 -1.54 1.85
CA LEU A 100 -10.99 -2.53 2.83
C LEU A 100 -12.08 -1.96 3.74
N LEU A 101 -11.95 -0.71 4.17
CA LEU A 101 -12.96 -0.08 5.02
C LEU A 101 -14.36 -0.03 4.38
N LYS A 102 -14.42 0.01 3.05
CA LYS A 102 -15.69 0.00 2.29
C LYS A 102 -16.38 -1.36 2.32
N ASN A 103 -15.65 -2.44 2.57
CA ASN A 103 -16.20 -3.80 2.67
C ASN A 103 -16.92 -4.04 4.01
N PHE A 104 -16.75 -3.14 4.99
CA PHE A 104 -17.41 -3.17 6.31
C PHE A 104 -18.61 -2.21 6.39
N ASN A 105 -19.16 -1.77 5.25
CA ASN A 105 -20.30 -0.85 5.18
C ASN A 105 -21.61 -1.58 4.90
#